data_AF-G4Z0Z2-F1
#
_entry.id   AF-G4Z0Z2-F1
#
_cell.length_a   1.000
_cell.length_b   1.000
_cell.length_c   1.000
_cell.angle_alpha   90.00
_cell.angle_beta   90.00
_cell.angle_gamma   90.00
#
_symmetry.space_group_name_H-M   'P 1'
#
loop_
_entity.id
_entity.type
_entity.pdbx_description
1 polymer ?
#
loop_
_entity_poly.entity_id
_entity_poly.type
_entity_poly.pdbx_seq_one_letter_code
_entity_poly.pdbx_strand_id
1 'polypeptide(L)'
;MGDAEDAQLNGFQQIAEFNSATYLLCFFHVLYNVRNRTRHLSPNHRKAVTEGIMRIHYTADMNTYYEEKEKVLDEWKMVPQLTSFVAYFTNQWLENRY
;
A
#
# COMPACT_ATOMS: atom_id res chain seq x y z
N MET A 1 -12.78 -1.79 -7.45
CA MET A 1 -11.51 -1.32 -6.85
C MET A 1 -11.67 0.12 -6.42
N GLY A 2 -11.21 0.49 -5.23
CA GLY A 2 -11.34 1.85 -4.72
C GLY A 2 -10.12 2.29 -3.91
N ASP A 3 -10.24 3.43 -3.24
CA ASP A 3 -9.23 3.92 -2.30
C ASP A 3 -9.34 3.20 -0.95
N ALA A 4 -8.33 3.34 -0.09
CA ALA A 4 -8.37 2.90 1.31
C ALA A 4 -9.20 3.89 2.14
N GLU A 5 -10.50 4.00 1.86
CA GLU A 5 -11.38 5.03 2.40
C GLU A 5 -12.74 4.43 2.80
N ASP A 6 -13.18 4.75 4.02
CA ASP A 6 -14.35 4.13 4.64
C ASP A 6 -15.65 4.42 3.88
N ALA A 7 -15.85 5.62 3.33
CA ALA A 7 -17.07 5.91 2.60
C ALA A 7 -17.18 5.06 1.33
N GLN A 8 -16.07 4.85 0.60
CA GLN A 8 -16.04 3.94 -0.54
C GLN A 8 -16.31 2.49 -0.16
N LEU A 9 -15.66 1.96 0.89
CA LEU A 9 -15.88 0.59 1.35
C LEU A 9 -17.33 0.39 1.83
N ASN A 10 -17.82 1.29 2.69
CA ASN A 10 -19.17 1.19 3.24
C ASN A 10 -20.23 1.31 2.13
N GLY A 11 -20.03 2.21 1.17
CA GLY A 11 -20.93 2.34 0.01
C GLY A 11 -20.94 1.08 -0.86
N PHE A 12 -19.77 0.47 -1.08
CA PHE A 12 -19.66 -0.79 -1.83
C PHE A 12 -20.40 -1.94 -1.13
N GLN A 13 -20.22 -2.08 0.19
CA GLN A 13 -20.84 -3.15 0.97
C GLN A 13 -22.36 -3.03 1.14
N GLN A 14 -22.93 -1.83 0.96
CA GLN A 14 -24.38 -1.60 1.00
C GLN A 14 -25.12 -2.10 -0.26
N ILE A 15 -24.39 -2.40 -1.34
CA ILE A 15 -24.96 -2.94 -2.57
C ILE A 15 -25.12 -4.45 -2.39
N ALA A 16 -26.37 -4.94 -2.42
CA ALA A 16 -26.70 -6.33 -2.09
C ALA A 16 -25.95 -7.34 -2.98
N GLU A 17 -25.76 -7.01 -4.25
CA GLU A 17 -25.04 -7.80 -5.25
C GLU A 17 -23.54 -7.93 -4.95
N PHE A 18 -22.98 -7.06 -4.11
CA PHE A 18 -21.55 -7.02 -3.77
C PHE A 18 -21.25 -7.37 -2.31
N ASN A 19 -22.25 -7.81 -1.55
CA ASN A 19 -22.09 -8.09 -0.12
C ASN A 19 -21.01 -9.16 0.20
N SER A 20 -20.72 -10.06 -0.75
CA SER A 20 -19.71 -11.12 -0.64
C SER A 20 -18.50 -10.88 -1.54
N ALA A 21 -18.45 -9.76 -2.26
CA ALA A 21 -17.35 -9.45 -3.16
C ALA A 21 -16.14 -8.95 -2.37
N THR A 22 -14.95 -9.37 -2.79
CA THR A 22 -13.71 -8.84 -2.24
C THR A 22 -13.52 -7.40 -2.69
N TYR A 23 -13.42 -6.49 -1.72
CA TYR A 23 -12.97 -5.13 -1.99
C TYR A 23 -11.47 -5.17 -2.29
N LEU A 24 -11.07 -4.52 -3.38
CA LEU A 24 -9.68 -4.47 -3.80
C LEU A 24 -9.24 -3.01 -3.86
N LEU A 25 -8.09 -2.72 -3.28
CA LEU A 25 -7.48 -1.41 -3.33
C LEU A 25 -6.91 -1.15 -4.73
N CYS A 26 -7.23 0.02 -5.29
CA CYS A 26 -6.77 0.41 -6.61
C CYS A 26 -5.28 0.78 -6.55
N PHE A 27 -4.45 0.07 -7.30
CA PHE A 27 -3.00 0.32 -7.34
C PHE A 27 -2.62 1.77 -7.71
N PHE A 28 -3.38 2.40 -8.61
CA PHE A 28 -3.13 3.81 -8.96
C PHE A 28 -3.42 4.77 -7.80
N HIS A 29 -4.41 4.49 -6.95
CA HIS A 29 -4.65 5.27 -5.74
C HIS A 29 -3.53 5.08 -4.72
N VAL A 30 -2.98 3.86 -4.58
CA VAL A 30 -1.79 3.61 -3.76
C VAL A 30 -0.64 4.50 -4.23
N LEU A 31 -0.29 4.45 -5.52
CA LEU A 31 0.82 5.24 -6.08
C LEU A 31 0.60 6.75 -5.94
N TYR A 32 -0.63 7.24 -6.18
CA TYR A 32 -0.97 8.65 -6.02
C TYR A 32 -0.78 9.12 -4.58
N ASN A 33 -1.31 8.36 -3.61
CA ASN A 33 -1.18 8.68 -2.19
C ASN A 33 0.27 8.58 -1.70
N VAL A 34 1.01 7.57 -2.14
CA VAL A 34 2.44 7.42 -1.83
C VAL A 34 3.24 8.60 -2.35
N ARG A 35 3.00 9.04 -3.60
CA ARG A 35 3.67 10.22 -4.17
C ARG A 35 3.41 11.46 -3.33
N ASN A 36 2.18 11.67 -2.89
CA ASN A 36 1.82 12.81 -2.04
C ASN A 36 2.51 12.74 -0.67
N ARG A 37 2.48 11.56 -0.03
CA ARG A 37 3.08 11.33 1.30
C ARG A 37 4.59 11.46 1.30
N THR A 38 5.24 11.06 0.22
CA THR A 38 6.71 11.07 0.09
C THR A 38 7.27 12.34 -0.55
N ARG A 39 6.43 13.32 -0.93
CA ARG A 39 6.86 14.52 -1.68
C ARG A 39 7.97 15.32 -0.99
N HIS A 40 7.98 15.32 0.34
CA HIS A 40 8.96 16.02 1.18
C HIS A 40 10.30 15.27 1.35
N LEU A 41 10.36 14.01 0.94
CA LEU A 41 11.56 13.18 1.06
C LEU A 41 12.54 13.44 -0.09
N SER A 42 13.79 13.06 0.13
CA SER A 42 14.84 13.13 -0.90
C SER A 42 14.47 12.28 -2.13
N PRO A 43 14.99 12.61 -3.33
CA PRO A 43 14.79 11.79 -4.53
C PRO A 43 15.15 10.31 -4.32
N ASN A 44 16.24 10.03 -3.59
CA ASN A 44 16.69 8.66 -3.31
C ASN A 44 15.67 7.90 -2.44
N HIS A 45 15.11 8.53 -1.41
CA HIS A 45 14.09 7.90 -0.56
C HIS A 45 12.79 7.65 -1.32
N ARG A 46 12.35 8.61 -2.15
CA ARG A 46 11.16 8.43 -3.01
C ARG A 46 11.34 7.29 -4.00
N LYS A 47 12.55 7.17 -4.56
CA LYS A 47 12.93 6.06 -5.45
C LYS A 47 12.86 4.72 -4.70
N ALA A 48 13.50 4.61 -3.54
CA ALA A 48 13.49 3.38 -2.73
C ALA A 48 12.08 2.93 -2.34
N VAL A 49 11.20 3.87 -1.99
CA VAL A 49 9.79 3.58 -1.73
C VAL A 49 9.07 3.09 -2.98
N THR A 50 9.23 3.78 -4.11
CA THR A 50 8.58 3.39 -5.36
C THR A 50 9.05 2.01 -5.81
N GLU A 51 10.36 1.75 -5.79
CA GLU A 51 10.95 0.47 -6.18
C GLU A 51 10.46 -0.68 -5.28
N GLY A 52 10.40 -0.47 -3.97
CA GLY A 52 9.86 -1.47 -3.05
C GLY A 52 8.39 -1.80 -3.34
N ILE A 53 7.55 -0.80 -3.63
CA ILE A 53 6.15 -1.01 -4.00
C ILE A 53 6.05 -1.80 -5.32
N MET A 54 6.86 -1.45 -6.33
CA MET A 54 6.85 -2.19 -7.60
C MET A 54 7.31 -3.64 -7.42
N ARG A 55 8.33 -3.89 -6.58
CA ARG A 55 8.80 -5.25 -6.25
C ARG A 55 7.66 -6.09 -5.66
N ILE A 56 6.94 -5.55 -4.68
CA ILE A 56 5.79 -6.22 -4.06
C ILE A 56 4.67 -6.44 -5.10
N HIS A 57 4.36 -5.45 -5.93
CA HIS A 57 3.26 -5.53 -6.89
C HIS A 57 3.48 -6.59 -7.98
N TYR A 58 4.73 -6.82 -8.39
CA TYR A 58 5.08 -7.73 -9.48
C TYR A 58 5.46 -9.15 -9.03
N THR A 59 5.26 -9.50 -7.76
CA THR A 59 5.46 -10.89 -7.32
C THR A 59 4.49 -11.84 -8.02
N ALA A 60 4.95 -13.06 -8.32
CA ALA A 60 4.19 -14.01 -9.13
C ALA A 60 3.06 -14.71 -8.36
N ASP A 61 3.17 -14.80 -7.04
CA ASP A 61 2.27 -15.55 -6.18
C ASP A 61 2.24 -14.99 -4.75
N MET A 62 1.35 -15.53 -3.92
CA MET A 62 1.16 -15.03 -2.56
C MET A 62 2.33 -15.35 -1.62
N ASN A 63 3.05 -16.45 -1.80
CA ASN A 63 4.21 -16.75 -0.95
C ASN A 63 5.34 -15.76 -1.25
N THR A 64 5.64 -15.56 -2.53
CA THR A 64 6.63 -14.58 -2.95
C THR A 64 6.23 -13.15 -2.56
N TYR A 65 4.93 -12.82 -2.62
CA TYR A 65 4.39 -11.56 -2.09
C TYR A 65 4.74 -11.34 -0.62
N TYR A 66 4.45 -12.31 0.26
CA TYR A 66 4.69 -12.13 1.69
C TYR A 66 6.18 -12.00 2.01
N GLU A 67 7.03 -12.82 1.39
CA GLU A 67 8.47 -12.72 1.56
C GLU A 67 9.02 -11.36 1.09
N GLU A 68 8.59 -10.91 -0.08
CA GLU A 68 9.06 -9.66 -0.66
C GLU A 68 8.56 -8.44 0.11
N LYS A 69 7.31 -8.49 0.59
CA LYS A 69 6.70 -7.49 1.47
C LYS A 69 7.51 -7.31 2.74
N GLU A 70 7.86 -8.40 3.44
CA GLU A 70 8.67 -8.30 4.67
C GLU A 70 10.07 -7.74 4.38
N LYS A 71 10.75 -8.21 3.32
CA LYS A 71 12.06 -7.69 2.92
C LYS A 71 12.03 -6.19 2.65
N VAL A 72 11.06 -5.72 1.86
CA VAL A 72 10.91 -4.29 1.52
C VAL A 72 10.60 -3.46 2.77
N LEU A 73 9.73 -3.94 3.66
CA LEU A 73 9.44 -3.23 4.91
C LEU A 73 10.68 -3.14 5.80
N ASP A 74 11.48 -4.19 5.90
CA ASP A 74 12.72 -4.18 6.67
C ASP A 74 13.77 -3.25 6.07
N GLU A 75 13.94 -3.24 4.75
CA GLU A 75 14.78 -2.26 4.05
C GLU A 75 14.36 -0.82 4.35
N TRP A 76 13.06 -0.52 4.33
CA TRP A 76 12.57 0.82 4.65
C TRP A 76 12.74 1.18 6.13
N LYS A 77 12.56 0.23 7.06
CA LYS A 77 12.77 0.47 8.51
C LYS A 77 14.23 0.82 8.84
N MET A 78 15.20 0.38 8.03
CA MET A 78 16.61 0.75 8.20
C MET A 78 16.91 2.21 7.85
N VAL A 79 15.98 2.93 7.23
CA VAL A 79 16.12 4.34 6.85
C VAL A 79 15.30 5.21 7.81
N PRO A 80 15.92 5.95 8.76
CA PRO A 80 15.19 6.73 9.76
C PRO A 80 14.22 7.76 9.16
N GLN A 81 14.52 8.28 7.98
CA GLN A 81 13.68 9.25 7.28
C GLN A 81 12.39 8.62 6.71
N LEU A 82 12.30 7.29 6.66
CA LEU A 82 11.12 6.56 6.19
C LEU A 82 10.22 6.06 7.32
N THR A 83 10.59 6.21 8.59
CA THR A 83 9.84 5.64 9.73
C THR A 83 8.35 6.03 9.72
N SER A 84 8.03 7.32 9.52
CA SER A 84 6.65 7.78 9.46
C SER A 84 5.90 7.25 8.22
N PHE A 85 6.61 7.11 7.10
CA PHE A 85 6.05 6.54 5.87
C PHE A 85 5.74 5.05 6.04
N VAL A 86 6.66 4.27 6.63
CA VAL A 86 6.46 2.83 6.88
C VAL A 86 5.23 2.63 7.76
N ALA A 87 5.13 3.37 8.88
CA ALA A 87 3.97 3.28 9.76
C ALA A 87 2.67 3.62 9.02
N TYR A 88 2.67 4.67 8.19
CA TYR A 88 1.51 5.00 7.35
C TYR A 88 1.18 3.87 6.36
N PHE A 89 2.18 3.36 5.64
CA PHE A 89 1.95 2.43 4.54
C PHE A 89 1.40 1.10 5.04
N THR A 90 1.98 0.58 6.13
CA THR A 90 1.52 -0.65 6.80
C THR A 90 0.08 -0.50 7.28
N ASN A 91 -0.21 0.55 8.05
CA ASN A 91 -1.55 0.74 8.62
C ASN A 91 -2.63 1.02 7.55
N GLN A 92 -2.29 1.69 6.45
CA GLN A 92 -3.28 2.11 5.46
C GLN A 92 -3.52 1.07 4.37
N TRP A 93 -2.47 0.40 3.91
CA TRP A 93 -2.52 -0.39 2.68
C TRP A 93 -2.24 -1.88 2.87
N LEU A 94 -1.71 -2.30 4.02
CA LEU A 94 -1.35 -3.70 4.27
C LEU A 94 -2.19 -4.36 5.36
N GLU A 95 -2.51 -3.64 6.44
CA GLU A 95 -3.13 -4.22 7.64
C GLU A 95 -4.55 -3.69 7.92
N ASN A 96 -5.02 -2.69 7.18
CA ASN A 96 -6.36 -2.14 7.40
C ASN A 96 -7.45 -3.09 6.89
N ARG A 97 -8.71 -2.77 7.25
CA ARG A 97 -9.92 -3.52 6.89
C ARG A 97 -10.35 -3.45 5.41
N TYR A 98 -9.54 -2.81 4.57
CA TYR A 98 -9.84 -2.58 3.15
C TYR A 98 -9.31 -3.71 2.27
#